data_AF-A0A3C1G9U3-F1
#
_entry.id   AF-A0A3C1G9U3-F1
#
_cell.length_a   1.000
_cell.length_b   1.000
_cell.length_c   1.000
_cell.angle_alpha   90.00
_cell.angle_beta   90.00
_cell.angle_gamma   90.00
#
_symmetry.space_group_name_H-M   'P 1'
#
loop_
_entity.id
_entity.type
_entity.pdbx_description
1 polymer ?
#
loop_
_entity_poly.entity_id
_entity_poly.type
_entity_poly.pdbx_seq_one_letter_code
_entity_poly.pdbx_strand_id
1 'polypeptide(L)'
;MRQFSRRGVELHVVGRGRMEADSAAGFLMAGVEGLMAEHYRPLIGEKTRDALARLKGQGRRVSRHAPYGCRLASDGLHVEPQPQEQAALAWLRALAPGRSLRALAAALAARGILARNGRPFAPMTLARLVTAGPCGQSDRARLPLMDTARMNG
;
A
#
# COMPACT_ATOMS: atom_id res chain seq x y z
N MET A 1 16.00 20.95 -23.23
CA MET A 1 16.18 22.37 -22.85
C MET A 1 17.17 23.08 -23.79
N ARG A 2 18.50 22.84 -23.78
CA ARG A 2 19.46 23.54 -24.68
C ARG A 2 19.17 23.41 -26.20
N GLN A 3 18.51 22.33 -26.60
CA GLN A 3 18.12 22.10 -28.00
C GLN A 3 17.00 23.03 -28.51
N PHE A 4 16.24 23.65 -27.60
CA PHE A 4 15.12 24.55 -27.95
C PHE A 4 15.64 25.97 -28.23
N SER A 5 16.55 26.48 -27.40
CA SER A 5 17.22 27.77 -27.63
C SER A 5 18.02 27.80 -28.93
N ARG A 6 18.69 26.69 -29.31
CA ARG A 6 19.39 26.56 -30.60
C ARG A 6 18.47 26.62 -31.83
N ARG A 7 17.15 26.50 -31.64
CA ARG A 7 16.13 26.52 -32.68
C ARG A 7 15.22 27.75 -32.60
N GLY A 8 15.54 28.74 -31.76
CA GLY A 8 14.72 29.95 -31.56
C GLY A 8 13.34 29.67 -30.95
N VAL A 9 13.19 28.55 -30.21
CA VAL A 9 11.91 28.15 -29.61
C VAL A 9 11.74 28.84 -28.27
N GLU A 10 10.73 29.69 -28.17
CA GLU A 10 10.36 30.43 -26.97
C GLU A 10 9.51 29.58 -26.02
N LEU A 11 9.91 29.48 -24.75
CA LEU A 11 9.23 28.68 -23.73
C LEU A 11 8.22 29.55 -22.95
N HIS A 12 6.93 29.23 -23.09
CA HIS A 12 5.87 29.81 -22.27
C HIS A 12 5.38 28.80 -21.23
N VAL A 13 5.50 29.15 -19.95
CA VAL A 13 5.00 28.30 -18.84
C VAL A 13 3.63 28.82 -18.39
N VAL A 14 2.63 27.94 -18.47
CA VAL A 14 1.25 28.22 -18.07
C VAL A 14 1.22 28.60 -16.58
N GLY A 15 0.73 29.81 -16.28
CA GLY A 15 0.66 30.36 -14.91
C GLY A 15 1.80 31.31 -14.51
N ARG A 16 2.90 31.38 -15.27
CA ARG A 16 4.00 32.36 -15.05
C ARG A 16 4.34 33.26 -16.23
N GLY A 17 3.82 32.95 -17.42
CA GLY A 17 4.13 33.73 -18.61
C GLY A 17 5.47 33.32 -19.22
N ARG A 18 6.15 34.29 -19.85
CA ARG A 18 7.31 34.08 -20.70
C ARG A 18 8.55 33.75 -19.87
N MET A 19 9.26 32.68 -20.21
CA MET A 19 10.57 32.37 -19.60
C MET A 19 11.68 32.57 -20.62
N GLU A 20 12.67 33.39 -20.28
CA GLU A 20 13.92 33.45 -21.03
C GLU A 20 14.78 32.22 -20.69
N ALA A 21 14.39 31.07 -21.23
CA ALA A 21 15.10 29.80 -21.11
C ALA A 21 16.50 29.83 -21.77
N ASP A 22 16.80 30.92 -22.49
CA ASP A 22 18.03 31.18 -23.22
C ASP A 22 19.12 31.80 -22.33
N SER A 23 18.73 32.33 -21.18
CA SER A 23 19.67 32.77 -20.15
C SER A 23 20.17 31.58 -19.32
N ALA A 24 21.42 31.64 -18.85
CA ALA A 24 21.97 30.61 -17.97
C ALA A 24 21.12 30.42 -16.70
N ALA A 25 20.58 31.52 -16.16
CA ALA A 25 19.69 31.51 -15.01
C ALA A 25 18.34 30.85 -15.31
N GLY A 26 17.70 31.19 -16.44
CA GLY A 26 16.42 30.61 -16.85
C GLY A 26 16.51 29.12 -17.15
N PHE A 27 17.61 28.67 -17.77
CA PHE A 27 17.90 27.25 -17.98
C PHE A 27 18.01 26.49 -16.65
N LEU A 28 18.75 27.05 -15.68
CA LEU A 28 18.89 26.44 -14.35
C LEU A 28 17.56 26.37 -13.62
N MET A 29 16.78 27.46 -13.61
CA MET A 29 15.47 27.50 -12.94
C MET A 29 14.48 26.51 -13.54
N ALA A 30 14.40 26.42 -14.87
CA ALA A 30 13.54 25.44 -15.55
C ALA A 30 13.95 24.00 -15.23
N GLY A 31 15.25 23.73 -15.10
CA GLY A 31 15.78 22.43 -14.68
C GLY A 31 15.39 22.08 -13.24
N VAL A 32 15.58 23.01 -12.31
CA VAL A 32 15.19 22.84 -10.90
C VAL A 32 13.68 22.61 -10.78
N GLU A 33 12.86 23.40 -11.47
CA GLU A 33 11.41 23.24 -11.44
C GLU A 33 10.95 21.90 -12.00
N GLY A 34 11.57 21.41 -13.08
CA GLY A 34 11.29 20.08 -13.63
C GLY A 34 11.62 18.96 -12.62
N LEU A 35 12.79 19.05 -11.98
CA LEU A 35 13.20 18.09 -10.95
C LEU A 35 12.26 18.12 -9.74
N MET A 36 11.82 19.31 -9.32
CA MET A 36 10.85 19.47 -8.24
C MET A 36 9.50 18.86 -8.61
N ALA A 37 8.99 19.11 -9.81
CA ALA A 37 7.73 18.54 -10.28
C ALA A 37 7.77 17.00 -10.34
N GLU A 38 8.90 16.43 -10.76
CA GLU A 38 9.12 14.98 -10.73
C GLU A 38 9.14 14.45 -9.29
N HIS A 39 9.80 15.16 -8.37
CA HIS A 39 9.89 14.80 -6.96
C HIS A 39 8.54 14.87 -6.21
N TYR A 40 7.64 15.81 -6.55
CA TYR A 40 6.37 15.94 -5.85
C TYR A 40 5.43 14.73 -6.01
N ARG A 41 5.52 13.99 -7.14
CA ARG A 41 4.68 12.82 -7.38
C ARG A 41 4.90 11.68 -6.37
N PRO A 42 6.14 11.16 -6.17
CA PRO A 42 6.39 10.15 -5.15
C PRO A 42 6.16 10.70 -3.74
N LEU A 43 6.50 11.96 -3.46
CA LEU A 43 6.30 12.57 -2.14
C LEU A 43 4.82 12.56 -1.69
N ILE A 44 3.88 12.86 -2.59
CA ILE A 44 2.44 12.77 -2.30
C ILE A 44 2.03 11.32 -2.04
N GLY A 45 2.57 10.38 -2.82
CA GLY A 45 2.36 8.94 -2.64
C GLY A 45 2.81 8.46 -1.26
N GLU A 46 4.01 8.86 -0.84
CA GLU A 46 4.57 8.56 0.48
C GLU A 46 3.70 9.10 1.60
N LYS A 47 3.35 10.40 1.55
CA LYS A 47 2.48 11.02 2.56
C LYS A 47 1.12 10.33 2.67
N THR A 48 0.53 9.95 1.54
CA THR A 48 -0.75 9.24 1.51
C THR A 48 -0.62 7.85 2.12
N ARG A 49 0.42 7.10 1.74
CA ARG A 49 0.73 5.77 2.31
C ARG A 49 0.92 5.85 3.82
N ASP A 50 1.68 6.82 4.30
CA ASP A 50 1.98 6.98 5.72
C ASP A 50 0.74 7.38 6.52
N ALA A 51 -0.11 8.25 5.96
CA ALA A 51 -1.41 8.58 6.55
C ALA A 51 -2.32 7.35 6.63
N LEU A 52 -2.41 6.54 5.58
CA LEU A 52 -3.20 5.30 5.57
C LEU A 52 -2.64 4.25 6.54
N ALA A 53 -1.32 4.12 6.64
CA ALA A 53 -0.67 3.23 7.59
C ALA A 53 -0.98 3.63 9.04
N ARG A 54 -0.94 4.93 9.35
CA ARG A 54 -1.34 5.47 10.66
C ARG A 54 -2.80 5.19 10.98
N LEU A 55 -3.71 5.45 10.04
CA LEU A 55 -5.14 5.14 10.22
C LEU A 55 -5.37 3.64 10.45
N LYS A 56 -4.72 2.79 9.66
CA LYS A 56 -4.77 1.33 9.84
C LYS A 56 -4.26 0.90 11.21
N GLY A 57 -3.16 1.49 11.69
CA GLY A 57 -2.61 1.22 13.01
C GLY A 57 -3.51 1.68 14.17
N GLN A 58 -4.38 2.68 13.93
CA GLN A 58 -5.41 3.13 14.86
C GLN A 58 -6.71 2.30 14.78
N GLY A 59 -6.74 1.22 13.99
CA GLY A 59 -7.96 0.44 13.78
C GLY A 59 -9.05 1.20 13.03
N ARG A 60 -8.69 2.25 12.27
CA ARG A 60 -9.63 3.04 11.48
C ARG A 60 -9.80 2.49 10.08
N ARG A 61 -10.96 2.76 9.50
CA ARG A 61 -11.31 2.43 8.11
C ARG A 61 -10.39 3.17 7.14
N VAL A 62 -9.76 2.40 6.25
CA VAL A 62 -8.88 2.92 5.17
C VAL A 62 -9.41 2.63 3.78
N SER A 63 -10.50 1.87 3.66
CA SER A 63 -11.10 1.45 2.38
C SER A 63 -12.61 1.38 2.46
N ARG A 64 -13.27 1.40 1.30
CA ARG A 64 -14.74 1.25 1.21
C ARG A 64 -15.22 -0.02 1.90
N HIS A 65 -14.53 -1.14 1.65
CA HIS A 65 -14.84 -2.45 2.20
C HIS A 65 -13.83 -2.84 3.28
N ALA A 66 -14.31 -3.39 4.40
CA ALA A 66 -13.45 -3.94 5.43
C ALA A 66 -12.70 -5.18 4.88
N PRO A 67 -11.41 -5.39 5.23
CA PRO A 67 -10.68 -6.62 4.90
C PRO A 67 -11.40 -7.88 5.39
N TYR A 68 -11.16 -9.02 4.76
CA TYR A 68 -11.64 -10.32 5.26
C TYR A 68 -11.03 -10.58 6.65
N GLY A 69 -11.84 -11.03 7.60
CA GLY A 69 -11.52 -11.08 9.03
C GLY A 69 -11.98 -9.85 9.82
N CYS A 70 -12.40 -8.78 9.14
CA CYS A 70 -12.86 -7.53 9.77
C CYS A 70 -14.27 -7.17 9.34
N ARG A 71 -15.00 -6.45 10.20
CA ARG A 71 -16.21 -5.70 9.82
C ARG A 71 -16.06 -4.23 10.21
N LEU A 72 -16.89 -3.38 9.62
CA LEU A 72 -17.00 -1.99 10.07
C LEU A 72 -17.79 -1.97 11.38
N ALA A 73 -17.31 -1.18 12.34
CA ALA A 73 -18.06 -0.89 13.56
C ALA A 73 -19.33 -0.08 13.24
N SER A 74 -20.22 0.05 14.22
CA SER A 74 -21.47 0.79 14.09
C SER A 74 -21.29 2.26 13.73
N ASP A 75 -20.14 2.85 14.07
CA ASP A 75 -19.79 4.23 13.74
C ASP A 75 -19.33 4.44 12.28
N GLY A 76 -19.10 3.35 11.52
CA GLY A 76 -18.59 3.40 10.15
C GLY A 76 -17.15 3.92 9.99
N LEU A 77 -16.46 4.21 11.10
CA LEU A 77 -15.11 4.77 11.16
C LEU A 77 -14.08 3.75 11.63
N HIS A 78 -14.44 2.84 12.52
CA HIS A 78 -13.53 1.82 13.03
C HIS A 78 -13.75 0.46 12.36
N VAL A 79 -12.71 -0.37 12.40
CA VAL A 79 -12.77 -1.77 12.01
C VAL A 79 -12.65 -2.66 13.24
N GLU A 80 -13.51 -3.65 13.34
CA GLU A 80 -13.52 -4.62 14.43
C GLU A 80 -13.40 -6.05 13.90
N PRO A 81 -12.95 -7.01 14.73
CA PRO A 81 -12.87 -8.41 14.33
C PRO A 81 -14.24 -8.97 13.93
N GLN A 82 -14.30 -9.71 12.83
CA GLN A 82 -15.47 -10.55 12.52
C GLN A 82 -15.17 -11.99 12.99
N PRO A 83 -15.82 -12.49 14.05
CA PRO A 83 -15.40 -13.73 14.71
C PRO A 83 -15.33 -14.95 13.79
N GLN A 84 -16.36 -15.13 12.94
CA GLN A 84 -16.42 -16.25 11.99
C GLN A 84 -15.28 -16.22 10.97
N GLU A 85 -14.98 -15.04 10.43
CA GLU A 85 -13.91 -14.88 9.45
C GLU A 85 -12.52 -14.96 10.11
N GLN A 86 -12.37 -14.52 11.36
CA GLN A 86 -11.14 -14.70 12.14
C GLN A 86 -10.85 -16.18 12.43
N ALA A 87 -11.87 -16.95 12.77
CA ALA A 87 -11.73 -18.41 12.91
C ALA A 87 -11.28 -19.04 11.59
N ALA A 88 -11.89 -18.65 10.46
CA ALA A 88 -11.48 -19.09 9.13
C ALA A 88 -10.01 -18.74 8.80
N LEU A 89 -9.55 -17.53 9.16
CA LEU A 89 -8.15 -17.13 8.98
C LEU A 89 -7.19 -17.92 9.86
N ALA A 90 -7.55 -18.22 11.11
CA ALA A 90 -6.75 -19.07 11.99
C ALA A 90 -6.57 -20.48 11.38
N TRP A 91 -7.66 -21.06 10.87
CA TRP A 91 -7.62 -22.35 10.16
C TRP A 91 -6.77 -22.30 8.90
N LEU A 92 -6.95 -21.27 8.07
CA LEU A 92 -6.13 -21.08 6.86
C LEU A 92 -4.65 -21.06 7.20
N ARG A 93 -4.23 -20.30 8.23
CA ARG A 93 -2.83 -20.21 8.65
C ARG A 93 -2.29 -21.54 9.18
N ALA A 94 -3.09 -22.28 9.95
CA ALA A 94 -2.70 -23.60 10.43
C ALA A 94 -2.53 -24.62 9.29
N LEU A 95 -3.32 -24.50 8.23
CA LEU A 95 -3.32 -25.43 7.09
C LEU A 95 -2.32 -25.06 5.98
N ALA A 96 -1.88 -23.80 5.94
CA ALA A 96 -1.01 -23.26 4.90
C ALA A 96 0.33 -23.99 4.71
N PRO A 97 1.05 -24.44 5.76
CA PRO A 97 2.34 -25.10 5.60
C PRO A 97 2.25 -26.37 4.75
N GLY A 98 3.13 -26.49 3.75
CA GLY A 98 3.24 -27.69 2.91
C GLY A 98 2.07 -27.91 1.94
N ARG A 99 1.15 -26.96 1.77
CA ARG A 99 0.01 -27.08 0.84
C ARG A 99 0.03 -26.03 -0.25
N SER A 100 -0.40 -26.43 -1.44
CA SER A 100 -0.64 -25.49 -2.54
C SER A 100 -1.88 -24.63 -2.25
N LEU A 101 -1.91 -23.41 -2.79
CA LEU A 101 -3.06 -22.51 -2.64
C LEU A 101 -4.38 -23.13 -3.16
N ARG A 102 -4.31 -23.98 -4.19
CA ARG A 102 -5.48 -24.73 -4.69
C ARG A 102 -5.96 -25.77 -3.70
N ALA A 103 -5.04 -26.51 -3.07
CA ALA A 103 -5.38 -27.49 -2.04
C ALA A 103 -5.98 -26.80 -0.80
N LEU A 104 -5.50 -25.60 -0.45
CA LEU A 104 -6.10 -24.78 0.62
C LEU A 104 -7.52 -24.35 0.27
N ALA A 105 -7.76 -23.86 -0.95
CA ALA A 105 -9.09 -23.46 -1.39
C ALA A 105 -10.09 -24.63 -1.33
N ALA A 106 -9.68 -25.81 -1.82
CA ALA A 106 -10.51 -27.01 -1.77
C ALA A 106 -10.78 -27.46 -0.32
N ALA A 107 -9.77 -27.43 0.55
CA ALA A 107 -9.92 -27.84 1.95
C ALA A 107 -10.82 -26.88 2.76
N LEU A 108 -10.77 -25.58 2.49
CA LEU A 108 -11.68 -24.61 3.08
C LEU A 108 -13.11 -24.79 2.58
N ALA A 109 -13.29 -24.96 1.26
CA ALA A 109 -14.60 -25.17 0.66
C ALA A 109 -15.28 -26.46 1.15
N ALA A 110 -14.52 -27.56 1.30
CA ALA A 110 -15.01 -28.82 1.85
C ALA A 110 -15.52 -28.70 3.30
N ARG A 111 -15.09 -27.66 4.03
CA ARG A 111 -15.55 -27.34 5.40
C ARG A 111 -16.65 -26.27 5.43
N GLY A 112 -17.16 -25.84 4.28
CA GLY A 112 -18.13 -24.75 4.18
C GLY A 112 -17.55 -23.36 4.46
N ILE A 113 -16.21 -23.22 4.52
CA ILE A 113 -15.54 -21.94 4.70
C ILE A 113 -15.36 -21.29 3.32
N LEU A 114 -16.22 -20.32 3.02
CA LEU A 114 -16.31 -19.68 1.72
C LEU A 114 -15.99 -18.19 1.83
N ALA A 115 -15.68 -17.57 0.69
CA ALA A 115 -15.55 -16.12 0.61
C ALA A 115 -16.92 -15.45 0.83
N ARG A 116 -16.92 -14.14 1.11
CA ARG A 116 -18.15 -13.36 1.36
C ARG A 116 -19.19 -13.41 0.24
N ASN A 117 -18.78 -13.74 -0.98
CA ASN A 117 -19.67 -13.92 -2.13
C ASN A 117 -20.26 -15.34 -2.22
N GLY A 118 -20.07 -16.19 -1.20
CA GLY A 118 -20.55 -17.57 -1.17
C GLY A 118 -19.77 -18.54 -2.07
N ARG A 119 -18.64 -18.14 -2.64
CA ARG A 119 -17.82 -18.98 -3.52
C ARG A 119 -16.53 -19.46 -2.82
N PRO A 120 -15.92 -20.57 -3.27
CA PRO A 120 -14.59 -20.94 -2.84
C PRO A 120 -13.58 -19.81 -3.06
N PHE A 121 -12.59 -19.70 -2.17
CA PHE A 121 -11.56 -18.68 -2.29
C PHE A 121 -10.73 -18.88 -3.57
N ALA A 122 -10.49 -17.78 -4.30
CA ALA A 122 -9.51 -17.79 -5.37
C ALA A 122 -8.10 -17.99 -4.78
N PRO A 123 -7.21 -18.80 -5.40
CA PRO A 123 -5.85 -19.04 -4.90
C PRO A 123 -5.06 -17.76 -4.60
N MET A 124 -5.16 -16.75 -5.48
CA MET A 124 -4.52 -15.43 -5.29
C MET A 124 -5.02 -14.70 -4.03
N THR A 125 -6.29 -14.88 -3.68
CA THR A 125 -6.86 -14.29 -2.45
C THR A 125 -6.26 -14.98 -1.23
N LEU A 126 -6.14 -16.31 -1.24
CA LEU A 126 -5.53 -17.06 -0.14
C LEU A 126 -4.06 -16.67 0.07
N ALA A 127 -3.29 -16.44 -1.00
CA ALA A 127 -1.91 -15.97 -0.89
C ALA A 127 -1.80 -14.67 -0.06
N ARG A 128 -2.75 -13.75 -0.26
CA ARG A 128 -2.82 -12.49 0.51
C ARG A 128 -3.32 -12.70 1.94
N LEU A 129 -4.27 -13.62 2.15
CA LEU A 129 -4.87 -13.86 3.47
C LEU A 129 -3.93 -14.62 4.42
N VAL A 130 -3.05 -15.49 3.88
CA VAL A 130 -2.04 -16.20 4.68
C VAL A 130 -1.05 -15.21 5.31
N THR A 131 -0.68 -14.16 4.59
CA THR A 131 0.28 -13.14 5.07
C THR A 131 -0.37 -11.95 5.75
N ALA A 132 -1.69 -11.78 5.65
CA ALA A 132 -2.40 -10.69 6.30
C ALA A 132 -2.34 -10.80 7.83
N GLY A 133 -2.01 -9.70 8.51
CA GLY A 133 -2.07 -9.58 9.97
C GLY A 133 -3.51 -9.51 10.52
N PRO A 134 -3.70 -9.63 11.83
CA PRO A 134 -5.01 -9.53 12.48
C PRO A 134 -5.68 -8.15 12.26
N CYS A 135 -7.01 -8.15 12.34
CA CYS A 135 -7.84 -6.96 12.21
C CYS A 135 -7.49 -5.91 13.28
N GLY A 136 -7.18 -4.68 12.87
CA GLY A 136 -7.01 -3.55 13.79
C GLY A 136 -5.79 -3.59 14.72
N GLN A 137 -4.96 -4.63 14.67
CA GLN A 137 -3.70 -4.66 15.40
C GLN A 137 -2.58 -4.33 14.43
N SER A 138 -2.03 -3.12 14.56
CA SER A 138 -0.72 -2.82 13.98
C SER A 138 0.23 -3.91 14.43
N ASP A 139 0.86 -4.58 13.47
CA ASP A 139 1.88 -5.60 13.67
C ASP A 139 3.13 -4.96 14.31
N ARG A 140 3.05 -4.61 15.60
CA ARG A 140 4.19 -4.19 16.42
C ARG A 140 5.02 -5.38 16.89
N ALA A 141 4.65 -6.61 16.53
CA ALA A 141 5.25 -7.83 17.06
C ALA A 141 5.64 -8.84 15.98
N ARG A 142 6.18 -8.38 14.83
CA ARG A 142 6.77 -9.30 13.86
C ARG A 142 8.11 -8.80 13.33
N LEU A 143 9.14 -9.41 13.93
CA LEU A 143 10.58 -9.43 13.68
C LEU A 143 11.44 -8.42 14.48
N PRO A 144 12.30 -8.89 15.41
CA PRO A 144 13.41 -8.09 15.90
C PRO A 144 14.32 -7.81 14.71
N LEU A 145 14.57 -6.52 14.46
CA LEU A 145 15.67 -6.05 13.64
C LEU A 145 16.93 -6.71 14.21
N MET A 146 17.60 -7.55 13.41
CA MET A 146 18.89 -8.10 13.80
C MET A 146 19.82 -6.92 14.08
N ASP A 147 20.23 -6.85 15.34
CA ASP A 147 21.15 -5.86 15.88
C ASP A 147 22.49 -6.01 15.16
N THR A 148 22.79 -5.09 14.25
CA THR A 148 24.06 -5.04 13.52
C THR A 148 25.16 -4.33 14.33
N ALA A 149 24.92 -4.02 15.61
CA ALA A 149 25.91 -3.43 16.49
C ALA A 149 26.82 -4.47 17.17
N ARG A 150 27.53 -5.30 16.41
CA ARG A 150 28.77 -6.00 16.86
C ARG A 150 29.68 -6.34 15.67
N MET A 151 30.24 -5.32 15.02
CA MET A 151 31.48 -5.45 14.25
C MET A 151 32.21 -4.11 14.35
N ASN A 152 32.96 -3.95 15.44
CA ASN A 152 34.14 -3.09 15.58
C ASN A 152 34.74 -3.45 16.95
N GLY A 153 35.47 -4.57 16.95
CA GLY A 153 36.46 -4.94 17.95
C GLY A 153 37.77 -5.17 17.22
#